data_AF-A0A0B1T8X5-F1
#
_entry.id   AF-A0A0B1T8X5-F1
#
_cell.length_a   1.000
_cell.length_b   1.000
_cell.length_c   1.000
_cell.angle_alpha   90.00
_cell.angle_beta   90.00
_cell.angle_gamma   90.00
#
_symmetry.space_group_name_H-M   'P 1'
#
loop_
_entity.id
_entity.type
_entity.pdbx_description
1 polymer ?
#
loop_
_entity_poly.entity_id
_entity_poly.type
_entity_poly.pdbx_seq_one_letter_code
_entity_poly.pdbx_strand_id
1 'polypeptide(L)'
;MLLNCWILALTFYLTAAKEDCDKSVREDRCGEIFVNISSCNEESYRTQLMDCLVTCGKCGAFSCNNAQSDTVLNCTALASQCESAVWKQLMKDKCPYTCGKCDVKNANLCKDASDAVVCSTMVQFCNSLDYYDQMTEQCASTCNRCPNVAPNATSTCVDYAKDCVSRIGLCGIPQYDGLMHRACAKTCNKCSGCYDNSNSCQQWAARGFCTNGKNDRAMKMKYCAKTCSLC
;
A
#
# COMPACT_ATOMS: atom_id res chain seq x y z
N MET A 1 44.21 -31.62 -36.63
CA MET A 1 44.90 -30.64 -35.76
C MET A 1 44.17 -29.31 -35.86
N LEU A 2 43.60 -28.86 -34.72
CA LEU A 2 43.31 -27.46 -34.32
C LEU A 2 42.35 -26.69 -35.24
N LEU A 3 41.04 -26.50 -35.00
CA LEU A 3 40.23 -26.15 -33.82
C LEU A 3 40.73 -24.97 -32.96
N ASN A 4 39.85 -23.97 -32.85
CA ASN A 4 39.74 -22.85 -31.91
C ASN A 4 40.32 -21.49 -32.34
N CYS A 5 39.45 -20.75 -33.05
CA CYS A 5 39.43 -19.28 -33.06
C CYS A 5 38.85 -18.81 -31.71
N TRP A 6 39.71 -18.27 -30.85
CA TRP A 6 39.33 -17.70 -29.55
C TRP A 6 38.63 -16.35 -29.78
N ILE A 7 37.32 -16.38 -29.99
CA ILE A 7 36.49 -15.19 -29.83
C ILE A 7 36.31 -14.98 -28.33
N LEU A 8 36.87 -13.87 -27.85
CA LEU A 8 36.64 -13.28 -26.55
C LEU A 8 35.14 -13.23 -26.24
N ALA A 9 34.66 -14.21 -25.46
CA ALA A 9 33.38 -14.12 -24.80
C ALA A 9 33.52 -13.12 -23.63
N LEU A 10 33.52 -11.84 -23.98
CA LEU A 10 33.14 -10.77 -23.06
C LEU A 10 31.70 -11.05 -22.64
N THR A 11 31.54 -11.74 -21.52
CA THR A 11 30.30 -11.80 -20.76
C THR A 11 30.04 -10.41 -20.18
N PHE A 12 29.54 -9.51 -21.04
CA PHE A 12 28.79 -8.36 -20.59
C PHE A 12 27.56 -8.89 -19.86
N TYR A 13 27.64 -8.96 -18.54
CA TYR A 13 26.46 -8.86 -17.70
C TYR A 13 25.84 -7.48 -17.98
N LEU A 14 25.00 -7.40 -19.01
CA LEU A 14 24.14 -6.25 -19.24
C LEU A 14 23.16 -6.23 -18.07
N THR A 15 23.44 -5.40 -17.08
CA THR A 15 22.43 -4.92 -16.14
C THR A 15 21.36 -4.21 -16.98
N ALA A 16 20.22 -4.87 -17.17
CA ALA A 16 19.14 -4.33 -17.98
C ALA A 16 18.65 -3.01 -17.34
N ALA A 17 18.64 -1.90 -18.09
CA ALA A 17 18.26 -0.56 -17.60
C ALA A 17 16.81 -0.53 -17.09
N LYS A 18 16.54 -0.03 -15.88
CA LYS A 18 15.19 0.03 -15.30
C LYS A 18 14.52 1.36 -15.63
N GLU A 19 13.20 1.35 -15.84
CA GLU A 19 12.40 2.57 -15.98
C GLU A 19 12.50 3.47 -14.73
N ASP A 20 12.69 4.76 -14.95
CA ASP A 20 12.85 5.77 -13.89
C ASP A 20 11.50 6.42 -13.59
N CYS A 21 10.90 6.04 -12.46
CA CYS A 21 9.61 6.57 -12.01
C CYS A 21 9.64 8.05 -11.62
N ASP A 22 10.77 8.57 -11.15
CA ASP A 22 10.89 9.98 -10.74
C ASP A 22 10.94 10.88 -11.98
N LYS A 23 11.51 10.37 -13.07
CA LYS A 23 11.63 11.08 -14.35
C LYS A 23 10.59 10.66 -15.39
N SER A 24 9.72 9.71 -15.06
CA SER A 24 8.76 9.10 -16.00
C SER A 24 9.41 8.56 -17.27
N VAL A 25 10.64 8.06 -17.17
CA VAL A 25 11.40 7.51 -18.30
C VAL A 25 10.95 6.07 -18.55
N ARG A 26 10.54 5.80 -19.80
CA ARG A 26 10.19 4.46 -20.27
C ARG A 26 11.35 3.79 -20.99
N GLU A 27 11.34 2.47 -20.98
CA GLU A 27 12.27 1.63 -21.72
C GLU A 27 11.49 0.86 -22.80
N ASP A 28 11.97 0.88 -24.04
CA ASP A 28 11.25 0.27 -25.18
C ASP A 28 10.93 -1.22 -24.95
N ARG A 29 11.85 -1.95 -24.30
CA ARG A 29 11.64 -3.37 -23.93
C ARG A 29 10.41 -3.58 -23.06
N CYS A 30 10.02 -2.60 -22.25
CA CYS A 30 8.88 -2.72 -21.37
C CYS A 30 7.57 -2.71 -22.15
N GLY A 31 7.50 -2.01 -23.29
CA GLY A 31 6.38 -2.08 -24.22
C GLY A 31 6.28 -3.44 -24.92
N GLU A 32 7.41 -4.09 -25.18
CA GLU A 32 7.45 -5.44 -25.77
C GLU A 32 7.10 -6.54 -24.75
N ILE A 33 7.52 -6.38 -23.49
CA ILE A 33 7.18 -7.32 -22.41
C ILE A 33 5.71 -7.18 -22.03
N PHE A 34 5.20 -5.95 -21.93
CA PHE A 34 3.84 -5.66 -21.49
C PHE A 34 3.00 -5.10 -22.64
N VAL A 35 2.90 -5.86 -23.73
CA VAL A 35 2.01 -5.54 -24.87
C VAL A 35 0.56 -5.39 -24.41
N ASN A 36 0.14 -6.24 -23.47
CA ASN A 36 -1.13 -6.12 -22.78
C ASN A 36 -0.92 -5.61 -21.35
N ILE A 37 -1.48 -4.44 -21.06
CA ILE A 37 -1.42 -3.80 -19.75
C ILE A 37 -2.00 -4.68 -18.62
N SER A 38 -2.89 -5.63 -18.93
CA SER A 38 -3.42 -6.56 -17.92
C SER A 38 -2.35 -7.50 -17.36
N SER A 39 -1.34 -7.83 -18.16
CA SER A 39 -0.22 -8.69 -17.77
C SER A 39 0.71 -8.06 -16.74
N CYS A 40 0.61 -6.74 -16.54
CA CYS A 40 1.23 -6.04 -15.41
C CYS A 40 0.70 -6.47 -14.03
N ASN A 41 -0.36 -7.30 -13.98
CA ASN A 41 -0.93 -7.84 -12.74
C ASN A 41 -0.77 -9.36 -12.63
N GLU A 42 -0.10 -10.01 -13.58
CA GLU A 42 0.14 -11.44 -13.58
C GLU A 42 1.41 -11.79 -12.78
N GLU A 43 1.32 -12.84 -11.97
CA GLU A 43 2.40 -13.29 -11.07
C GLU A 43 3.67 -13.70 -11.84
N SER A 44 3.52 -14.25 -13.04
CA SER A 44 4.63 -14.68 -13.91
C SER A 44 5.54 -13.53 -14.37
N TYR A 45 5.02 -12.31 -14.40
CA TYR A 45 5.75 -11.13 -14.89
C TYR A 45 6.31 -10.25 -13.76
N ARG A 46 6.27 -10.73 -12.52
CA ARG A 46 6.61 -9.93 -11.33
C ARG A 46 8.03 -9.39 -11.34
N THR A 47 8.99 -10.15 -11.88
CA THR A 47 10.39 -9.71 -11.96
C THR A 47 10.55 -8.60 -13.00
N GLN A 48 9.92 -8.74 -14.16
CA GLN A 48 9.95 -7.76 -15.24
C GLN A 48 9.16 -6.50 -14.88
N LEU A 49 8.10 -6.64 -14.09
CA LEU A 49 7.28 -5.53 -13.61
C LEU A 49 8.12 -4.51 -12.82
N MET A 50 9.09 -4.97 -12.02
CA MET A 50 9.97 -4.10 -11.24
C MET A 50 10.85 -3.19 -12.10
N ASP A 51 11.13 -3.62 -13.33
CA ASP A 51 11.91 -2.87 -14.30
C ASP A 51 11.04 -1.97 -15.18
N CYS A 52 9.72 -2.23 -15.24
CA CYS A 52 8.77 -1.66 -16.20
C CYS A 52 7.61 -0.91 -15.50
N LEU A 53 7.92 -0.27 -14.38
CA LEU A 53 6.94 0.38 -13.51
C LEU A 53 6.23 1.58 -14.14
N VAL A 54 6.91 2.32 -15.03
CA VAL A 54 6.32 3.47 -15.74
C VAL A 54 5.36 2.95 -16.80
N THR A 55 5.77 1.97 -17.61
CA THR A 55 4.94 1.33 -18.64
C THR A 55 3.69 0.70 -18.04
N CYS A 56 3.81 0.03 -16.90
CA CYS A 56 2.68 -0.56 -16.19
C CYS A 56 1.87 0.43 -15.34
N GLY A 57 2.26 1.71 -15.27
CA GLY A 57 1.59 2.73 -14.44
C GLY A 57 1.63 2.42 -12.94
N LYS A 58 2.65 1.68 -12.48
CA LYS A 58 2.80 1.19 -11.11
C LYS A 58 3.86 1.97 -10.30
N CYS A 59 4.34 3.11 -10.78
CA CYS A 59 5.32 3.93 -10.06
C CYS A 59 4.90 4.33 -8.64
N GLY A 60 3.61 4.56 -8.38
CA GLY A 60 3.07 4.81 -7.03
C GLY A 60 2.69 3.54 -6.23
N ALA A 61 2.88 2.35 -6.81
CA ALA A 61 2.62 1.06 -6.18
C ALA A 61 3.88 0.41 -5.57
N PHE A 62 5.07 0.78 -6.08
CA PHE A 62 6.36 0.18 -5.73
C PHE A 62 7.38 1.15 -5.14
N SER A 63 6.93 2.33 -4.70
CA SER A 63 7.73 3.32 -3.98
C SER A 63 8.04 2.87 -2.55
N CYS A 64 8.56 1.65 -2.39
CA CYS A 64 9.04 1.12 -1.12
C CYS A 64 10.55 1.33 -1.04
N ASN A 65 11.03 1.76 0.12
CA ASN A 65 12.46 1.83 0.41
C ASN A 65 12.87 0.60 1.22
N ASN A 66 14.17 0.32 1.28
CA ASN A 66 14.68 -0.57 2.31
C ASN A 66 14.35 0.02 3.69
N ALA A 67 13.97 -0.83 4.64
CA ALA A 67 13.53 -0.39 5.96
C ALA A 67 14.64 0.32 6.75
N GLN A 68 15.90 0.12 6.36
CA GLN A 68 17.10 0.71 6.92
C GLN A 68 17.98 1.25 5.78
N SER A 69 18.81 2.26 6.08
CA SER A 69 19.82 2.74 5.13
C SER A 69 20.94 1.72 4.95
N ASP A 70 21.62 1.75 3.80
CA ASP A 70 22.74 0.84 3.48
C ASP A 70 23.94 0.98 4.44
N THR A 71 24.01 2.07 5.19
CA THR A 71 24.97 2.27 6.29
C THR A 71 24.67 1.44 7.53
N VAL A 72 23.42 1.05 7.74
CA VAL A 72 22.96 0.25 8.90
C VAL A 72 22.74 -1.21 8.52
N LEU A 73 22.16 -1.44 7.34
CA LEU A 73 22.01 -2.76 6.75
C LEU A 73 22.25 -2.61 5.25
N ASN A 74 23.43 -3.03 4.79
CA ASN A 74 23.82 -2.91 3.40
C ASN A 74 23.04 -3.92 2.54
N CYS A 75 21.82 -3.54 2.21
CA CYS A 75 20.90 -4.36 1.45
C CYS A 75 21.47 -4.66 0.05
N THR A 76 22.13 -3.68 -0.56
CA THR A 76 22.82 -3.81 -1.85
C THR A 76 23.85 -4.94 -1.85
N ALA A 77 24.71 -5.02 -0.83
CA ALA A 77 25.69 -6.10 -0.69
C ALA A 77 25.05 -7.47 -0.39
N LEU A 78 23.89 -7.47 0.26
CA LEU A 78 23.15 -8.67 0.63
C LEU A 78 22.14 -9.13 -0.43
N ALA A 79 22.11 -8.53 -1.62
CA ALA A 79 21.13 -8.85 -2.67
C ALA A 79 21.07 -10.34 -3.06
N SER A 80 22.17 -11.08 -2.94
CA SER A 80 22.19 -12.53 -3.19
C SER A 80 21.35 -13.35 -2.19
N GLN A 81 21.06 -12.77 -1.01
CA GLN A 81 20.30 -13.42 0.06
C GLN A 81 18.79 -13.32 -0.14
N CYS A 82 18.32 -12.61 -1.15
CA CYS A 82 16.90 -12.39 -1.40
C CYS A 82 16.10 -13.70 -1.67
N GLU A 83 16.75 -14.76 -2.13
CA GLU A 83 16.14 -16.10 -2.32
C GLU A 83 16.72 -17.18 -1.38
N SER A 84 17.52 -16.78 -0.39
CA SER A 84 18.11 -17.69 0.58
C SER A 84 17.05 -18.36 1.46
N ALA A 85 17.11 -19.68 1.65
CA ALA A 85 16.19 -20.41 2.52
C ALA A 85 16.19 -19.91 3.98
N VAL A 86 17.28 -19.26 4.41
CA VAL A 86 17.44 -18.73 5.77
C VAL A 86 17.10 -17.24 5.84
N TRP A 87 17.58 -16.46 4.87
CA TRP A 87 17.53 -15.00 4.95
C TRP A 87 16.40 -14.35 4.16
N LYS A 88 15.69 -15.10 3.30
CA LYS A 88 14.62 -14.57 2.43
C LYS A 88 13.57 -13.77 3.19
N GLN A 89 13.18 -14.19 4.38
CA GLN A 89 12.18 -13.45 5.18
C GLN A 89 12.75 -12.12 5.71
N LEU A 90 13.96 -12.14 6.26
CA LEU A 90 14.65 -10.92 6.71
C LEU A 90 14.91 -9.95 5.55
N MET A 91 15.33 -10.47 4.41
CA MET A 91 15.58 -9.69 3.20
C MET A 91 14.29 -9.10 2.62
N LYS A 92 13.17 -9.84 2.67
CA LYS A 92 11.85 -9.31 2.34
C LYS A 92 11.43 -8.17 3.29
N ASP A 93 11.67 -8.33 4.59
CA ASP A 93 11.19 -7.36 5.58
C ASP A 93 12.07 -6.11 5.70
N LYS A 94 13.38 -6.26 5.49
CA LYS A 94 14.37 -5.18 5.70
C LYS A 94 14.95 -4.61 4.41
N CYS A 95 15.04 -5.42 3.37
CA CYS A 95 15.58 -5.05 2.06
C CYS A 95 14.57 -5.23 0.91
N PRO A 96 13.28 -4.89 1.09
CA PRO A 96 12.25 -5.17 0.08
C PRO A 96 12.55 -4.50 -1.27
N TYR A 97 13.10 -3.29 -1.25
CA TYR A 97 13.48 -2.59 -2.47
C TYR A 97 14.61 -3.32 -3.21
N THR A 98 15.71 -3.62 -2.52
CA THR A 98 16.85 -4.31 -3.14
C THR A 98 16.50 -5.69 -3.65
N CYS A 99 15.62 -6.41 -2.95
CA CYS A 99 15.22 -7.75 -3.36
C CYS A 99 14.15 -7.81 -4.44
N GLY A 100 13.65 -6.65 -4.91
CA GLY A 100 12.45 -6.62 -5.75
C GLY A 100 11.24 -7.29 -5.07
N LYS A 101 11.29 -7.40 -3.73
CA LYS A 101 10.24 -7.93 -2.88
C LYS A 101 9.54 -6.79 -2.15
N CYS A 102 9.56 -5.59 -2.74
CA CYS A 102 8.60 -4.56 -2.39
C CYS A 102 7.25 -5.25 -2.36
N ASP A 103 6.70 -5.33 -1.15
CA ASP A 103 5.34 -5.75 -0.95
C ASP A 103 4.55 -4.89 -1.94
N VAL A 104 3.96 -5.54 -2.95
CA VAL A 104 3.13 -4.95 -4.01
C VAL A 104 1.86 -4.41 -3.37
N LYS A 105 2.02 -3.50 -2.42
CA LYS A 105 1.03 -3.28 -1.40
C LYS A 105 0.54 -4.65 -0.88
N ASN A 106 -0.65 -4.69 -0.35
CA ASN A 106 -1.22 -5.95 0.08
C ASN A 106 -1.84 -6.74 -1.11
N ALA A 107 -1.37 -6.60 -2.37
CA ALA A 107 -2.00 -7.24 -3.54
C ALA A 107 -2.07 -8.77 -3.47
N ASN A 108 -1.15 -9.39 -2.73
CA ASN A 108 -1.20 -10.83 -2.45
C ASN A 108 -2.21 -11.21 -1.33
N LEU A 109 -2.69 -10.24 -0.56
CA LEU A 109 -3.65 -10.42 0.55
C LEU A 109 -5.08 -10.04 0.12
N CYS A 110 -5.24 -8.99 -0.68
CA CYS A 110 -6.52 -8.61 -1.29
C CYS A 110 -6.32 -7.76 -2.55
N LYS A 111 -7.38 -7.68 -3.36
CA LYS A 111 -7.45 -6.86 -4.58
C LYS A 111 -8.33 -5.63 -4.38
N ASP A 112 -8.11 -4.61 -5.21
CA ASP A 112 -9.06 -3.51 -5.35
C ASP A 112 -10.35 -4.02 -6.01
N ALA A 113 -11.49 -3.51 -5.56
CA ALA A 113 -12.79 -3.81 -6.17
C ALA A 113 -13.04 -2.95 -7.41
N SER A 114 -12.53 -1.72 -7.41
CA SER A 114 -12.57 -0.79 -8.54
C SER A 114 -11.38 -0.98 -9.50
N ASP A 115 -11.51 -0.42 -10.70
CA ASP A 115 -10.44 -0.43 -11.72
C ASP A 115 -9.16 0.28 -11.24
N ALA A 116 -8.02 -0.20 -11.73
CA ALA A 116 -6.70 0.33 -11.38
C ALA A 116 -6.58 1.84 -11.67
N VAL A 117 -7.21 2.34 -12.73
CA VAL A 117 -7.21 3.78 -13.09
C VAL A 117 -7.98 4.61 -12.06
N VAL A 118 -9.10 4.09 -11.54
CA VAL A 118 -9.90 4.77 -10.51
C VAL A 118 -9.10 4.83 -9.22
N CYS A 119 -8.54 3.70 -8.78
CA CYS A 119 -7.79 3.64 -7.53
C CYS A 119 -6.48 4.44 -7.60
N SER A 120 -5.78 4.49 -8.74
CA SER A 120 -4.60 5.34 -8.91
C SER A 120 -4.92 6.82 -8.83
N THR A 121 -6.06 7.25 -9.40
CA THR A 121 -6.52 8.65 -9.34
C THR A 121 -6.96 9.06 -7.93
N MET A 122 -7.59 8.15 -7.20
CA MET A 122 -8.17 8.42 -5.89
C MET A 122 -7.20 8.13 -4.72
N VAL A 123 -5.98 7.67 -4.99
CA VAL A 123 -5.00 7.26 -3.96
C VAL A 123 -4.72 8.33 -2.91
N GLN A 124 -4.77 9.61 -3.29
CA GLN A 124 -4.62 10.74 -2.38
C GLN A 124 -5.67 10.79 -1.26
N PHE A 125 -6.84 10.19 -1.49
CA PHE A 125 -7.94 10.16 -0.53
C PHE A 125 -7.89 8.98 0.42
N CYS A 126 -6.93 8.07 0.29
CA CYS A 126 -6.83 6.91 1.17
C CYS A 126 -7.00 7.35 2.63
N ASN A 127 -6.14 8.25 3.13
CA ASN A 127 -6.17 8.67 4.53
C ASN A 127 -7.07 9.90 4.81
N SER A 128 -7.96 10.25 3.89
CA SER A 128 -8.97 11.27 4.17
C SER A 128 -10.05 10.68 5.06
N LEU A 129 -10.40 11.37 6.14
CA LEU A 129 -11.41 10.89 7.10
C LEU A 129 -12.74 10.57 6.40
N ASP A 130 -13.20 11.46 5.50
CA ASP A 130 -14.49 11.37 4.80
C ASP A 130 -14.55 10.26 3.73
N TYR A 131 -13.39 9.90 3.15
CA TYR A 131 -13.28 8.90 2.08
C TYR A 131 -12.67 7.59 2.57
N TYR A 132 -12.28 7.50 3.84
CA TYR A 132 -11.52 6.38 4.35
C TYR A 132 -12.22 5.05 4.09
N ASP A 133 -13.52 4.96 4.39
CA ASP A 133 -14.28 3.71 4.26
C ASP A 133 -14.45 3.32 2.79
N GLN A 134 -14.82 4.26 1.93
CA GLN A 134 -14.97 4.03 0.49
C GLN A 134 -13.64 3.60 -0.14
N MET A 135 -12.54 4.25 0.23
CA MET A 135 -11.21 3.86 -0.24
C MET A 135 -10.78 2.50 0.30
N THR A 136 -11.23 2.13 1.51
CA THR A 136 -11.00 0.79 2.09
C THR A 136 -11.79 -0.28 1.35
N GLU A 137 -13.02 0.02 0.93
CA GLU A 137 -13.89 -0.93 0.24
C GLU A 137 -13.51 -1.09 -1.23
N GLN A 138 -13.26 0.03 -1.92
CA GLN A 138 -13.06 0.05 -3.38
C GLN A 138 -11.61 -0.14 -3.79
N CYS A 139 -10.68 0.32 -2.96
CA CYS A 139 -9.26 0.42 -3.27
C CYS A 139 -8.39 -0.11 -2.12
N ALA A 140 -8.84 -1.19 -1.47
CA ALA A 140 -8.20 -1.78 -0.30
C ALA A 140 -6.71 -2.07 -0.50
N SER A 141 -6.35 -2.64 -1.65
CA SER A 141 -4.96 -2.95 -1.98
C SER A 141 -4.18 -1.68 -2.23
N THR A 142 -4.71 -0.77 -3.05
CA THR A 142 -4.08 0.53 -3.36
C THR A 142 -3.83 1.39 -2.12
N CYS A 143 -4.71 1.31 -1.12
CA CYS A 143 -4.60 2.03 0.15
C CYS A 143 -3.87 1.26 1.27
N ASN A 144 -3.32 0.07 0.98
CA ASN A 144 -2.64 -0.80 1.96
C ASN A 144 -3.54 -1.27 3.11
N ARG A 145 -4.82 -1.54 2.85
CA ARG A 145 -5.83 -1.90 3.86
C ARG A 145 -6.32 -3.33 3.77
N CYS A 146 -5.63 -4.21 3.06
CA CYS A 146 -5.97 -5.61 3.18
C CYS A 146 -5.68 -6.10 4.61
N PRO A 147 -6.63 -6.81 5.23
CA PRO A 147 -6.44 -7.36 6.56
C PRO A 147 -5.28 -8.37 6.57
N ASN A 148 -4.31 -8.17 7.47
CA ASN A 148 -3.30 -9.16 7.82
C ASN A 148 -3.88 -10.17 8.83
N VAL A 149 -5.02 -10.76 8.51
CA VAL A 149 -5.74 -11.63 9.45
C VAL A 149 -5.91 -13.01 8.83
N ALA A 150 -5.40 -14.04 9.50
CA ALA A 150 -5.66 -15.43 9.14
C ALA A 150 -7.19 -15.67 9.12
N PRO A 151 -7.72 -16.59 8.29
CA PRO A 151 -9.17 -16.78 8.07
C PRO A 151 -10.04 -17.07 9.32
N ASN A 152 -9.45 -17.15 10.53
CA ASN A 152 -10.10 -17.52 11.77
C ASN A 152 -9.73 -16.66 13.00
N ALA A 153 -9.09 -15.49 12.84
CA ALA A 153 -8.81 -14.63 14.00
C ALA A 153 -10.02 -13.76 14.37
N THR A 154 -10.51 -13.90 15.60
CA THR A 154 -11.68 -13.22 16.17
C THR A 154 -11.43 -11.76 16.61
N SER A 155 -10.26 -11.20 16.31
CA SER A 155 -9.87 -9.83 16.68
C SER A 155 -9.85 -8.91 15.46
N THR A 156 -10.87 -8.08 15.31
CA THR A 156 -11.00 -7.03 14.28
C THR A 156 -10.14 -5.80 14.54
N CYS A 157 -9.45 -5.72 15.69
CA CYS A 157 -8.59 -4.60 16.01
C CYS A 157 -7.18 -4.80 15.47
N VAL A 158 -6.93 -4.23 14.31
CA VAL A 158 -5.63 -4.27 13.62
C VAL A 158 -5.22 -2.87 13.19
N ASP A 159 -3.91 -2.69 13.04
CA ASP A 159 -3.38 -1.52 12.36
C ASP A 159 -3.30 -1.83 10.86
N TYR A 160 -3.98 -1.02 10.06
CA TYR A 160 -3.90 -1.10 8.59
C TYR A 160 -2.77 -0.21 8.06
N ALA A 161 -2.53 0.95 8.68
CA ALA A 161 -1.41 1.79 8.32
C ALA A 161 -0.09 1.21 8.86
N LYS A 162 0.95 1.23 8.03
CA LYS A 162 2.28 0.68 8.39
C LYS A 162 3.09 1.64 9.29
N ASP A 163 2.70 2.91 9.37
CA ASP A 163 3.40 3.98 10.05
C ASP A 163 2.70 4.45 11.35
N CYS A 164 1.87 3.60 11.96
CA CYS A 164 1.14 3.94 13.18
C CYS A 164 2.05 4.35 14.35
N VAL A 165 3.18 3.66 14.54
CA VAL A 165 4.14 3.97 15.61
C VAL A 165 4.78 5.35 15.41
N SER A 166 5.17 5.70 14.18
CA SER A 166 5.75 7.02 13.89
C SER A 166 4.70 8.15 13.98
N ARG A 167 3.42 7.82 13.85
CA ARG A 167 2.29 8.75 14.00
C ARG A 167 1.57 8.68 15.33
N ILE A 168 2.16 8.05 16.35
CA ILE A 168 1.50 7.84 17.65
C ILE A 168 1.03 9.16 18.32
N GLY A 169 1.69 10.28 18.04
CA GLY A 169 1.27 11.60 18.50
C GLY A 169 -0.12 12.03 18.00
N LEU A 170 -0.60 11.49 16.88
CA LEU A 170 -1.93 11.78 16.35
C LEU A 170 -3.05 11.09 17.14
N CYS A 171 -2.76 10.03 17.90
CA CYS A 171 -3.75 9.28 18.67
C CYS A 171 -4.47 10.12 19.74
N GLY A 172 -3.81 11.18 20.23
CA GLY A 172 -4.34 12.08 21.26
C GLY A 172 -5.07 13.32 20.73
N ILE A 173 -5.15 13.49 19.41
CA ILE A 173 -5.74 14.70 18.79
C ILE A 173 -7.18 14.39 18.35
N PRO A 174 -8.21 15.07 18.88
CA PRO A 174 -9.62 14.74 18.63
C PRO A 174 -10.01 14.68 17.16
N GLN A 175 -9.44 15.55 16.31
CA GLN A 175 -9.76 15.58 14.88
C GLN A 175 -9.29 14.32 14.13
N TYR A 176 -8.30 13.60 14.67
CA TYR A 176 -7.78 12.38 14.09
C TYR A 176 -8.36 11.13 14.74
N ASP A 177 -9.22 11.26 15.76
CA ASP A 177 -9.75 10.12 16.52
C ASP A 177 -10.38 9.06 15.60
N GLY A 178 -11.28 9.47 14.69
CA GLY A 178 -11.92 8.56 13.75
C GLY A 178 -10.94 7.91 12.77
N LEU A 179 -9.98 8.69 12.26
CA LEU A 179 -8.97 8.17 11.34
C LEU A 179 -8.05 7.16 12.06
N MET A 180 -7.60 7.49 13.26
CA MET A 180 -6.72 6.65 14.08
C MET A 180 -7.44 5.39 14.57
N HIS A 181 -8.74 5.47 14.86
CA HIS A 181 -9.57 4.30 15.12
C HIS A 181 -9.60 3.33 13.94
N ARG A 182 -9.61 3.82 12.69
CA ARG A 182 -9.67 2.96 11.49
C ARG A 182 -8.31 2.53 10.95
N ALA A 183 -7.30 3.38 11.06
CA ALA A 183 -5.97 3.13 10.48
C ALA A 183 -5.00 2.48 11.47
N CYS A 184 -5.11 2.85 12.75
CA CYS A 184 -4.13 2.55 13.79
C CYS A 184 -4.81 2.12 15.10
N ALA A 185 -5.89 1.36 14.98
CA ALA A 185 -6.76 0.98 16.09
C ALA A 185 -5.98 0.35 17.25
N LYS A 186 -5.03 -0.53 16.94
CA LYS A 186 -4.25 -1.27 17.92
C LYS A 186 -3.16 -0.38 18.52
N THR A 187 -2.38 0.31 17.69
CA THR A 187 -1.32 1.22 18.17
C THR A 187 -1.88 2.34 19.04
N CYS A 188 -3.02 2.91 18.67
CA CYS A 188 -3.66 4.00 19.43
C CYS A 188 -4.54 3.51 20.59
N ASN A 189 -4.66 2.20 20.81
CA ASN A 189 -5.62 1.61 21.76
C ASN A 189 -7.05 2.13 21.56
N LYS A 190 -7.46 2.28 20.29
CA LYS A 190 -8.80 2.71 19.86
C LYS A 190 -9.56 1.55 19.24
N CYS A 191 -9.36 0.31 19.68
CA CYS A 191 -10.07 -0.87 19.17
C CYS A 191 -11.59 -0.78 19.35
N SER A 192 -12.00 -0.10 20.41
CA SER A 192 -13.38 0.15 20.78
C SER A 192 -13.53 1.62 21.12
N GLY A 193 -14.75 2.12 21.01
CA GLY A 193 -15.06 3.52 21.26
C GLY A 193 -15.95 4.08 20.18
N CYS A 194 -16.35 5.32 20.38
CA CYS A 194 -17.19 6.01 19.44
C CYS A 194 -16.54 7.27 18.89
N TYR A 195 -16.58 7.38 17.57
CA TYR A 195 -15.83 8.37 16.83
C TYR A 195 -16.68 8.93 15.69
N ASP A 196 -16.39 10.17 15.33
CA ASP A 196 -16.92 10.75 14.11
C ASP A 196 -16.02 10.36 12.94
N ASN A 197 -16.65 10.05 11.82
CA ASN A 197 -16.02 9.61 10.59
C ASN A 197 -16.07 10.69 9.51
N SER A 198 -16.45 11.91 9.87
CA SER A 198 -16.43 13.08 9.01
C SER A 198 -15.99 14.33 9.76
N ASN A 199 -15.23 15.18 9.07
CA ASN A 199 -14.85 16.50 9.60
C ASN A 199 -16.04 17.48 9.63
N SER A 200 -17.15 17.12 8.98
CA SER A 200 -18.33 17.99 8.85
C SER A 200 -19.37 17.79 9.94
N CYS A 201 -19.17 16.85 10.88
CA CYS A 201 -20.19 16.46 11.85
C CYS A 201 -20.72 17.61 12.71
N GLN A 202 -19.85 18.51 13.16
CA GLN A 202 -20.26 19.70 13.93
C GLN A 202 -21.21 20.61 13.14
N GLN A 203 -20.88 20.86 11.87
CA GLN A 203 -21.72 21.69 10.99
C GLN A 203 -23.03 21.01 10.63
N TRP A 204 -22.98 19.71 10.35
CA TRP A 204 -24.17 18.90 10.05
C TRP A 204 -25.11 18.82 11.25
N ALA A 205 -24.58 18.62 12.46
CA ALA A 205 -25.36 18.62 13.69
C ALA A 205 -26.07 19.96 13.92
N ALA A 206 -25.38 21.09 13.72
CA ALA A 206 -25.98 22.42 13.79
C ALA A 206 -27.12 22.64 12.77
N ARG A 207 -27.06 21.95 11.62
CA ARG A 207 -28.11 21.94 10.58
C ARG A 207 -29.17 20.86 10.79
N GLY A 208 -29.17 20.19 11.95
CA GLY A 208 -30.18 19.20 12.31
C GLY A 208 -29.89 17.78 11.84
N PHE A 209 -28.66 17.43 11.43
CA PHE A 209 -28.34 16.07 10.97
C PHE A 209 -28.68 14.99 12.00
N CYS A 210 -28.38 15.25 13.27
CA CYS A 210 -28.63 14.30 14.36
C CYS A 210 -30.12 14.22 14.76
N THR A 211 -30.85 15.33 14.65
CA THR A 211 -32.24 15.44 15.14
C THR A 211 -33.29 15.20 14.05
N ASN A 212 -32.95 15.36 12.77
CA ASN A 212 -33.88 15.15 11.67
C ASN A 212 -34.25 13.67 11.54
N GLY A 213 -35.55 13.36 11.64
CA GLY A 213 -36.09 12.00 11.50
C GLY A 213 -36.00 11.41 10.09
N LYS A 214 -35.73 12.24 9.07
CA LYS A 214 -35.49 11.76 7.68
C LYS A 214 -34.11 11.14 7.50
N ASN A 215 -33.15 11.50 8.35
CA ASN A 215 -31.83 10.87 8.32
C ASN A 215 -31.93 9.53 9.05
N ASP A 216 -31.64 8.45 8.33
CA ASP A 216 -31.60 7.13 8.93
C ASP A 216 -30.58 7.07 10.07
N ARG A 217 -30.94 6.37 11.16
CA ARG A 217 -30.06 6.16 12.32
C ARG A 217 -28.75 5.50 11.89
N ALA A 218 -28.79 4.59 10.90
CA ALA A 218 -27.57 3.97 10.39
C ALA A 218 -26.63 4.99 9.73
N MET A 219 -27.17 5.95 8.97
CA MET A 219 -26.38 7.02 8.36
C MET A 219 -25.77 7.94 9.43
N LYS A 220 -26.55 8.30 10.46
CA LYS A 220 -26.03 9.11 11.58
C LYS A 220 -24.89 8.39 12.31
N MET A 221 -25.05 7.09 12.56
CA MET A 221 -24.03 6.25 13.17
C MET A 221 -22.79 6.11 12.26
N LYS A 222 -22.98 5.97 10.95
CA LYS A 222 -21.87 5.80 10.01
C LYS A 222 -20.95 7.02 9.98
N TYR A 223 -21.51 8.22 10.02
CA TYR A 223 -20.73 9.45 9.84
C TYR A 223 -20.42 10.20 11.13
N CYS A 224 -21.38 10.34 12.04
CA CYS A 224 -21.30 11.27 13.16
C CYS A 224 -21.78 10.65 14.47
N ALA A 225 -21.41 9.39 14.74
CA ALA A 225 -21.91 8.66 15.89
C ALA A 225 -21.68 9.39 17.22
N LYS A 226 -20.46 9.93 17.42
CA LYS A 226 -20.08 10.66 18.64
C LYS A 226 -20.79 12.01 18.72
N THR A 227 -20.75 12.80 17.66
CA THR A 227 -21.43 14.11 17.63
C THR A 227 -22.95 13.98 17.80
N CYS A 228 -23.56 12.90 17.31
CA CYS A 228 -24.99 12.64 17.46
C CYS A 228 -25.37 11.86 18.74
N SER A 229 -24.41 11.59 19.63
CA SER A 229 -24.63 10.84 20.88
C SER A 229 -25.37 9.52 20.69
N LEU A 230 -25.01 8.78 19.62
CA LEU A 230 -25.59 7.46 19.33
C LEU A 230 -24.86 6.31 20.03
N CYS A 231 -23.87 6.70 20.82
CA CYS A 231 -22.82 6.04 21.55
C CYS A 231 -22.17 7.16 22.41
#